data_AF-A0A0C9UXG3-F1
#
_entry.id   AF-A0A0C9UXG3-F1
#
_cell.length_a   1.000
_cell.length_b   1.000
_cell.length_c   1.000
_cell.angle_alpha   90.00
_cell.angle_beta   90.00
_cell.angle_gamma   90.00
#
_symmetry.space_group_name_H-M   'P 1'
#
loop_
_entity.id
_entity.type
_entity.pdbx_description
1 polymer ?
#
loop_
_entity_poly.entity_id
_entity_poly.type
_entity_poly.pdbx_seq_one_letter_code
_entity_poly.pdbx_strand_id
1 'polypeptide(L)'
;MKFSTIILVALVRLAVAMPAYDSLIGLSEREINEFVARNGVAPIPNPPAPLPAHDNGLKLVNDPAHPFRTQQPNELRGPCPALNTLANHGYLPRSGVARPDQIVTAVMEGTFSFSFF
;
A
#
# COMPACT_ATOMS: atom_id res chain seq x y z
N MET A 1 39.66 20.82 -5.52
CA MET A 1 38.52 21.63 -6.02
C MET A 1 37.58 20.87 -6.97
N LYS A 2 38.05 20.00 -7.88
CA LYS A 2 37.17 19.29 -8.86
C LYS A 2 36.26 18.19 -8.27
N PHE A 3 36.65 17.53 -7.18
CA PHE A 3 35.81 16.50 -6.54
C PHE A 3 34.60 17.07 -5.80
N SER A 4 34.75 18.26 -5.18
CA SER A 4 33.67 18.91 -4.43
C SER A 4 32.52 19.34 -5.33
N THR A 5 32.80 19.81 -6.55
CA THR A 5 31.78 20.17 -7.53
C THR A 5 31.04 18.94 -8.07
N ILE A 6 31.72 17.81 -8.26
CA ILE A 6 31.08 16.56 -8.70
C ILE A 6 30.13 16.02 -7.62
N ILE A 7 30.54 16.04 -6.34
CA ILE A 7 29.69 15.63 -5.22
C ILE A 7 28.47 16.55 -5.09
N LEU A 8 28.66 17.86 -5.20
CA LEU A 8 27.57 18.83 -5.11
C LEU A 8 26.55 18.63 -6.24
N VAL A 9 27.02 18.41 -7.47
CA VAL A 9 26.15 18.13 -8.63
C VAL A 9 25.40 16.81 -8.46
N ALA A 10 26.05 15.76 -7.94
CA ALA A 10 25.41 14.47 -7.69
C ALA A 10 24.30 14.57 -6.61
N LEU A 11 24.55 15.31 -5.52
CA LEU A 11 23.56 15.55 -4.47
C LEU A 11 22.35 16.36 -4.97
N VAL A 12 22.58 17.39 -5.77
CA VAL A 12 21.50 18.18 -6.41
C VAL A 12 20.69 17.30 -7.36
N ARG A 13 21.33 16.40 -8.11
CA ARG A 13 20.63 15.46 -9.01
C ARG A 13 19.77 14.46 -8.23
N LEU A 14 20.21 13.96 -7.07
CA LEU A 14 19.38 13.11 -6.22
C LEU A 14 18.17 13.87 -5.64
N ALA A 15 18.35 15.13 -5.21
CA ALA A 15 17.27 15.91 -4.61
C ALA A 15 16.13 16.24 -5.61
N VAL A 16 16.45 16.42 -6.89
CA VAL A 16 15.46 16.73 -7.94
C VAL A 16 14.80 15.45 -8.51
N ALA A 17 15.34 14.26 -8.22
CA ALA A 17 14.83 13.00 -8.76
C ALA A 17 13.65 12.38 -7.97
N MET A 18 13.24 12.99 -6.85
CA MET A 18 12.18 12.42 -5.99
C MET A 18 10.75 13.00 -6.08
N PRO A 19 10.37 13.91 -7.01
CA PRO A 19 9.03 14.52 -6.97
C PRO A 19 7.90 13.51 -7.25
N ALA A 20 8.24 12.31 -7.73
CA ALA A 20 7.27 11.23 -7.96
C ALA A 20 6.63 10.70 -6.66
N TYR A 21 7.20 10.98 -5.48
CA TYR A 21 6.70 10.49 -4.19
C TYR A 21 6.15 11.59 -3.29
N ASP A 22 5.97 12.81 -3.81
CA ASP A 22 5.32 13.87 -3.06
C ASP A 22 3.85 13.56 -2.81
N SER A 23 3.34 14.07 -1.69
CA SER A 23 1.94 13.90 -1.34
C SER A 23 1.05 14.63 -2.35
N LEU A 24 -0.01 13.96 -2.83
CA LEU A 24 -1.05 14.60 -3.64
C LEU A 24 -2.07 15.36 -2.77
N ILE A 25 -1.90 15.37 -1.45
CA ILE A 25 -2.80 16.06 -0.52
C ILE A 25 -2.75 17.57 -0.80
N GLY A 26 -3.93 18.17 -1.01
CA GLY A 26 -4.08 19.60 -1.24
C GLY A 26 -4.02 20.05 -2.70
N LEU A 27 -3.75 19.14 -3.64
CA LEU A 27 -3.83 19.42 -5.08
C LEU A 27 -5.27 19.38 -5.58
N SER A 28 -5.56 20.16 -6.62
CA SER A 28 -6.83 20.08 -7.33
C SER A 28 -6.92 18.81 -8.17
N GLU A 29 -8.14 18.36 -8.47
CA GLU A 29 -8.40 17.17 -9.29
C GLU A 29 -7.72 17.24 -10.67
N ARG A 30 -7.68 18.44 -11.27
CA ARG A 30 -7.00 18.66 -12.55
C ARG A 30 -5.50 18.41 -12.45
N GLU A 31 -4.86 18.91 -11.40
CA GLU A 31 -3.41 18.73 -11.18
C GLU A 31 -3.07 17.26 -10.93
N ILE A 32 -3.92 16.57 -10.17
CA ILE A 32 -3.80 15.12 -9.95
C ILE A 32 -3.91 14.37 -11.28
N ASN A 33 -4.92 14.69 -12.11
CA ASN A 33 -5.12 14.05 -13.41
C ASN A 33 -3.96 14.30 -14.37
N GLU A 34 -3.41 15.53 -14.39
CA GLU A 34 -2.20 15.83 -15.17
C GLU A 34 -0.98 15.04 -14.69
N PHE A 35 -0.80 14.91 -13.37
CA PHE A 35 0.28 14.11 -12.80
C PHE A 35 0.16 12.64 -13.18
N VAL A 36 -1.04 12.04 -13.06
CA VAL A 36 -1.29 10.65 -13.45
C VAL A 36 -1.08 10.44 -14.95
N ALA A 37 -1.54 11.38 -15.78
CA ALA A 37 -1.37 11.30 -17.23
C ALA A 37 0.11 11.36 -17.65
N ARG A 38 0.94 12.15 -16.94
CA ARG A 38 2.38 12.29 -17.25
C ARG A 38 3.21 11.13 -16.73
N ASN A 39 2.92 10.62 -15.54
CA ASN A 39 3.75 9.60 -14.88
C ASN A 39 3.26 8.17 -15.10
N GLY A 40 2.02 8.01 -15.58
CA GLY A 40 1.36 6.73 -15.72
C GLY A 40 0.87 6.16 -14.40
N VAL A 41 0.01 5.15 -14.48
CA VAL A 41 -0.40 4.33 -13.34
C VAL A 41 0.57 3.16 -13.25
N ALA A 42 1.17 2.94 -12.08
CA ALA A 42 2.01 1.76 -11.86
C ALA A 42 1.17 0.50 -12.12
N PRO A 43 1.55 -0.36 -13.09
CA PRO A 43 0.83 -1.60 -13.32
C PRO A 43 1.02 -2.52 -12.12
N ILE A 44 -0.07 -2.91 -11.47
CA ILE A 44 -0.06 -3.96 -10.45
C ILE A 44 0.07 -5.29 -11.20
N PRO A 45 1.15 -6.07 -11.00
CA PRO A 45 1.26 -7.38 -11.63
C PRO A 45 0.17 -8.31 -11.08
N ASN A 46 -0.66 -8.87 -11.96
CA ASN A 46 -1.72 -9.84 -11.63
C ASN A 46 -2.61 -9.39 -10.45
N PRO A 47 -3.42 -8.32 -10.61
CA PRO A 47 -4.35 -7.94 -9.56
C PRO A 47 -5.30 -9.11 -9.28
N PRO A 48 -5.56 -9.43 -8.00
CA PRO A 48 -6.55 -10.44 -7.64
C PRO A 48 -7.89 -10.12 -8.31
N ALA A 49 -8.56 -11.16 -8.83
CA ALA A 49 -9.93 -11.04 -9.27
C ALA A 49 -10.84 -10.66 -8.08
N PRO A 50 -11.99 -10.01 -8.32
CA PRO A 50 -12.97 -9.81 -7.27
C PRO A 50 -13.37 -11.16 -6.65
N LEU A 51 -13.79 -11.10 -5.39
CA LEU A 51 -14.30 -12.30 -4.70
C LEU A 51 -15.43 -12.94 -5.50
N PRO A 52 -15.51 -14.28 -5.51
CA PRO A 52 -16.62 -14.99 -6.14
C PRO A 52 -17.97 -14.43 -5.67
N ALA A 53 -18.96 -14.43 -6.58
CA ALA A 53 -20.32 -14.13 -6.20
C ALA A 53 -20.73 -15.02 -5.02
N HIS A 54 -21.36 -14.43 -3.99
CA HIS A 54 -21.72 -15.03 -2.70
C HIS A 54 -20.63 -15.08 -1.62
N ASP A 55 -19.36 -14.80 -1.94
CA ASP A 55 -18.27 -14.65 -0.95
C ASP A 55 -18.06 -13.18 -0.53
N ASN A 56 -18.83 -12.25 -1.09
CA ASN A 56 -18.81 -10.81 -0.80
C ASN A 56 -19.85 -10.36 0.25
N GLY A 57 -20.50 -11.31 0.93
CA GLY A 57 -21.47 -11.04 1.99
C GLY A 57 -20.83 -10.86 3.37
N LEU A 58 -21.66 -10.58 4.37
CA LEU A 58 -21.21 -10.57 5.77
C LEU A 58 -20.74 -11.97 6.18
N LYS A 59 -19.46 -12.06 6.55
CA LYS A 59 -18.82 -13.28 7.03
C LYS A 59 -18.15 -13.01 8.38
N LEU A 60 -18.07 -14.03 9.24
CA LEU A 60 -17.21 -13.97 10.41
C LEU A 60 -15.74 -13.99 9.97
N VAL A 61 -15.06 -12.88 10.20
CA VAL A 61 -13.67 -12.61 9.81
C VAL A 61 -12.69 -12.72 10.98
N ASN A 62 -13.19 -12.69 12.21
CA ASN A 62 -12.43 -13.04 13.40
C ASN A 62 -12.74 -14.49 13.75
N ASP A 63 -12.11 -15.40 13.00
CA ASP A 63 -12.31 -16.84 13.09
C ASP A 63 -11.04 -17.54 13.63
N PRO A 64 -11.08 -18.85 13.93
CA PRO A 64 -9.91 -19.58 14.42
C PRO A 64 -8.73 -19.62 13.44
N ALA A 65 -8.93 -19.37 12.14
CA ALA A 65 -7.85 -19.27 11.16
C ALA A 65 -7.19 -17.88 11.18
N HIS A 66 -7.91 -16.85 11.61
CA HIS A 66 -7.46 -15.46 11.70
C HIS A 66 -7.54 -14.88 13.12
N PRO A 67 -6.92 -15.53 14.13
CA PRO A 67 -7.00 -15.04 15.50
C PRO A 67 -6.23 -13.73 15.68
N PHE A 68 -6.80 -12.82 16.45
CA PHE A 68 -6.09 -11.61 16.85
C PHE A 68 -4.84 -11.94 17.66
N ARG A 69 -3.74 -11.27 17.32
CA ARG A 69 -2.48 -11.36 18.07
C ARG A 69 -1.77 -10.01 18.02
N THR A 70 -1.34 -9.53 19.18
CA THR A 70 -0.63 -8.25 19.33
C THR A 70 0.65 -8.22 18.50
N GLN A 71 1.02 -7.03 18.01
CA GLN A 71 2.28 -6.84 17.29
C GLN A 71 3.48 -7.27 18.15
N GLN A 72 4.45 -7.93 17.52
CA GLN A 72 5.73 -8.28 18.14
C GLN A 72 6.81 -7.25 17.79
N PRO A 73 7.93 -7.17 18.54
CA PRO A 73 8.95 -6.13 18.33
C PRO A 73 9.56 -6.05 16.92
N ASN A 74 9.48 -7.11 16.12
CA ASN A 74 9.98 -7.18 14.73
C ASN A 74 8.87 -7.07 13.67
N GLU A 75 7.64 -6.75 14.05
CA GLU A 75 6.50 -6.60 13.16
C GLU A 75 6.20 -5.11 12.93
N LEU A 76 6.12 -4.70 11.67
CA LEU A 76 5.91 -3.30 11.28
C LEU A 76 4.43 -2.93 11.26
N ARG A 77 4.08 -1.75 11.75
CA ARG A 77 2.74 -1.16 11.62
C ARG A 77 2.86 0.29 11.15
N GLY A 78 1.95 0.66 10.25
CA GLY A 78 1.92 1.98 9.62
C GLY A 78 0.80 2.86 10.17
N PRO A 79 0.53 4.00 9.52
CA PRO A 79 -0.55 4.89 9.92
C PRO A 79 -1.95 4.36 9.55
N CYS A 80 -2.07 3.39 8.64
CA CYS A 80 -3.36 2.86 8.21
C CYS A 80 -3.91 1.84 9.22
N PRO A 81 -4.99 2.15 9.96
CA PRO A 81 -5.53 1.25 10.97
C PRO A 81 -6.06 -0.06 10.35
N ALA A 82 -6.63 0.00 9.14
CA ALA A 82 -7.16 -1.17 8.46
C ALA A 82 -6.07 -2.22 8.15
N LEU A 83 -4.96 -1.81 7.54
CA LEU A 83 -3.84 -2.71 7.23
C LEU A 83 -3.19 -3.28 8.50
N ASN A 84 -3.13 -2.49 9.57
CA ASN A 84 -2.63 -2.95 10.85
C ASN A 84 -3.49 -4.06 11.45
N THR A 85 -4.83 -3.93 11.37
CA THR A 85 -5.77 -4.97 11.81
C THR A 85 -5.60 -6.24 11.00
N LEU A 86 -5.53 -6.15 9.66
CA LEU A 86 -5.33 -7.30 8.78
C LEU A 86 -4.02 -8.04 9.09
N ALA A 87 -2.93 -7.32 9.35
CA ALA A 87 -1.66 -7.93 9.76
C ALA A 87 -1.73 -8.57 11.16
N ASN A 88 -2.46 -7.98 12.12
CA ASN A 88 -2.64 -8.55 13.46
C ASN A 88 -3.47 -9.85 13.44
N HIS A 89 -4.42 -9.96 12.52
CA HIS A 89 -5.27 -11.14 12.31
C HIS A 89 -4.67 -12.16 11.32
N GLY A 90 -3.54 -11.86 10.67
CA GLY A 90 -2.86 -12.79 9.77
C GLY A 90 -3.41 -12.85 8.34
N TYR A 91 -4.37 -11.99 7.98
CA TYR A 91 -4.77 -11.78 6.58
C TYR A 91 -3.62 -11.23 5.73
N LEU A 92 -2.76 -10.43 6.35
CA LEU A 92 -1.47 -10.01 5.79
C LEU A 92 -0.32 -10.71 6.52
N PRO A 93 0.85 -10.84 5.88
CA PRO A 93 2.08 -11.21 6.56
C PRO A 93 2.26 -10.35 7.82
N ARG A 94 2.35 -11.01 8.97
CA ARG A 94 2.43 -10.31 10.26
C ARG A 94 3.65 -9.40 10.39
N SER A 95 4.68 -9.64 9.59
CA SER A 95 5.86 -8.77 9.46
C SER A 95 5.50 -7.32 9.11
N GLY A 96 4.31 -7.07 8.53
CA GLY A 96 3.90 -5.75 8.05
C GLY A 96 4.44 -5.39 6.67
N VAL A 97 5.05 -6.36 5.97
CA VAL A 97 5.55 -6.21 4.60
C VAL A 97 4.81 -7.18 3.70
N ALA A 98 4.05 -6.65 2.75
CA ALA A 98 3.18 -7.42 1.86
C ALA A 98 3.34 -6.96 0.42
N ARG A 99 3.11 -7.87 -0.52
CA ARG A 99 3.00 -7.52 -1.93
C ARG A 99 1.65 -6.82 -2.22
N PRO A 100 1.55 -6.02 -3.30
CA PRO A 100 0.29 -5.39 -3.68
C PRO A 100 -0.89 -6.36 -3.82
N ASP A 101 -0.68 -7.53 -4.41
CA ASP A 101 -1.71 -8.55 -4.57
C ASP A 101 -2.22 -9.09 -3.22
N GLN A 102 -1.34 -9.29 -2.25
CA GLN A 102 -1.72 -9.71 -0.89
C GLN A 102 -2.56 -8.65 -0.18
N ILE A 103 -2.24 -7.37 -0.39
CA ILE A 103 -3.01 -6.25 0.16
C ILE A 103 -4.42 -6.24 -0.41
N VAL A 104 -4.54 -6.34 -1.74
CA VAL A 104 -5.85 -6.38 -2.42
C VAL A 104 -6.67 -7.56 -1.95
N THR A 105 -6.11 -8.77 -1.92
CA THR A 105 -6.81 -9.96 -1.40
C THR A 105 -7.22 -9.79 0.07
N ALA A 106 -6.32 -9.30 0.93
CA ALA A 106 -6.59 -9.17 2.36
C ALA A 106 -7.69 -8.14 2.67
N VAL A 107 -7.77 -7.02 1.95
CA VAL A 107 -8.83 -6.03 2.20
C VAL A 107 -10.19 -6.48 1.63
N MET A 108 -10.19 -7.35 0.62
CA MET A 108 -11.41 -8.00 0.11
C MET A 108 -11.92 -9.08 1.07
N GLU A 109 -11.06 -10.02 1.48
CA GLU A 109 -11.45 -11.17 2.32
C GLU A 109 -11.56 -10.86 3.81
N GLY A 110 -10.78 -9.88 4.26
CA GLY A 110 -10.66 -9.54 5.67
C GLY A 110 -11.77 -8.61 6.15
N THR A 111 -11.54 -8.01 7.32
CA THR A 111 -12.52 -7.30 8.16
C THR A 111 -13.39 -6.22 7.50
N PHE A 112 -13.11 -5.86 6.25
CA PHE A 112 -13.66 -4.67 5.64
C PHE A 112 -14.41 -4.89 4.33
N SER A 113 -14.36 -6.09 3.74
CA SER A 113 -15.05 -6.42 2.47
C SER A 113 -14.95 -5.32 1.41
N PHE A 114 -13.75 -4.75 1.23
CA PHE A 114 -13.54 -3.67 0.26
C PHE A 114 -13.78 -4.20 -1.16
N SER A 115 -14.70 -3.58 -1.90
CA SER A 115 -14.86 -3.85 -3.33
C SER A 115 -13.90 -3.00 -4.13
N PHE A 116 -13.24 -3.60 -5.13
CA PHE A 116 -12.44 -2.89 -6.13
C PHE A 116 -13.19 -2.69 -7.46
N PHE A 117 -14.50 -2.91 -7.47
CA PHE A 117 -15.40 -2.76 -8.63
C PHE A 117 -16.76 -2.22 -8.20
#